data_AF-A0A7W2YBL2-F1
#
_entry.id   AF-A0A7W2YBL2-F1
#
_cell.length_a   1.000
_cell.length_b   1.000
_cell.length_c   1.000
_cell.angle_alpha   90.00
_cell.angle_beta   90.00
_cell.angle_gamma   90.00
#
_symmetry.space_group_name_H-M   'P 1'
#
loop_
_entity.id
_entity.type
_entity.pdbx_description
1 polymer ?
#
loop_
_entity_poly.entity_id
_entity_poly.type
_entity_poly.pdbx_seq_one_letter_code
_entity_poly.pdbx_strand_id
1 'polypeptide(L)'
;MRSTNFKGKASKGFTLIELIIAMVLLGILSVGVSSFLQFGSQLYADATARDQILSSARFAIERLNRELRASLPNSARITNTCLEFMPIKASAVYVDIPVSPDSASDEITIVPASTTVSSADIINFNVIVYPVVANDVYLKSNKKFYPIDSAAYSSDRTIDPHVLTLENSVLFAEDSATNRVYFIDDSVMYCIEGSGDNNNLIRYDVTGHSNAGEPLGLINRAIMAEFLTDDSAFSTDGANLQRNAIVSIRLHFMRLFEEIVFDNEIQVPNVP
;
A
#
# COMPACT_ATOMS: atom_id res chain seq x y z
N MET A 1 -46.41 40.58 77.02
CA MET A 1 -46.30 39.16 76.63
C MET A 1 -47.15 38.95 75.37
N ARG A 2 -46.54 38.91 74.19
CA ARG A 2 -47.23 38.89 72.89
C ARG A 2 -47.14 37.47 72.33
N SER A 3 -48.28 36.77 72.28
CA SER A 3 -48.37 35.39 71.78
C SER A 3 -48.10 35.37 70.28
N THR A 4 -47.05 34.66 69.85
CA THR A 4 -46.74 34.36 68.46
C THR A 4 -47.46 33.07 68.05
N ASN A 5 -48.49 33.20 67.22
CA ASN A 5 -49.21 32.08 66.63
C ASN A 5 -48.34 31.39 65.56
N PHE A 6 -47.82 30.19 65.85
CA PHE A 6 -47.25 29.32 64.83
C PHE A 6 -48.38 28.64 64.04
N LYS A 7 -48.65 29.14 62.83
CA LYS A 7 -49.47 28.43 61.84
C LYS A 7 -48.69 27.22 61.32
N GLY A 8 -49.00 26.03 61.83
CA GLY A 8 -48.53 24.77 61.24
C GLY A 8 -49.12 24.62 59.84
N LYS A 9 -48.26 24.52 58.81
CA LYS A 9 -48.68 24.12 57.46
C LYS A 9 -49.19 22.68 57.53
N ALA A 10 -50.46 22.46 57.24
CA ALA A 10 -51.00 21.12 57.05
C ALA A 10 -50.30 20.44 55.85
N SER A 11 -49.63 19.32 56.09
CA SER A 11 -49.11 18.46 55.03
C SER A 11 -50.30 17.92 54.23
N LYS A 12 -50.43 18.31 52.96
CA LYS A 12 -51.41 17.71 52.05
C LYS A 12 -50.86 16.36 51.60
N GLY A 13 -51.53 15.27 51.96
CA GLY A 13 -51.22 13.94 51.45
C GLY A 13 -51.64 13.78 49.99
N PHE A 14 -50.93 12.92 49.24
CA PHE A 14 -51.26 12.56 47.87
C PHE A 14 -52.43 11.56 47.84
N THR A 15 -53.27 11.66 46.82
CA THR A 15 -54.36 10.70 46.61
C THR A 15 -53.85 9.42 45.94
N LEU A 16 -54.50 8.28 46.19
CA LEU A 16 -54.14 7.01 45.55
C LEU A 16 -54.16 7.11 44.02
N ILE A 17 -55.14 7.83 43.46
CA ILE A 17 -55.28 8.01 42.02
C ILE A 17 -54.12 8.82 41.42
N GLU A 18 -53.62 9.82 42.16
CA GLU A 18 -52.48 10.65 41.73
C GLU A 18 -51.17 9.84 41.68
N LEU A 19 -50.99 8.91 42.64
CA LEU A 19 -49.87 7.97 42.62
C LEU A 19 -49.93 7.01 41.42
N ILE A 20 -51.13 6.46 41.12
CA ILE A 20 -51.32 5.53 39.99
C ILE A 20 -51.03 6.24 38.67
N ILE A 21 -51.59 7.45 38.46
CA ILE A 21 -51.35 8.23 37.25
C ILE A 21 -49.86 8.56 37.11
N ALA A 22 -49.17 8.93 38.19
CA ALA A 22 -47.73 9.19 38.16
C ALA A 22 -46.93 7.95 37.75
N MET A 23 -47.23 6.76 38.28
CA MET A 23 -46.55 5.51 37.89
C MET A 23 -46.77 5.16 36.43
N VAL A 24 -48.00 5.32 35.92
CA VAL A 24 -48.31 5.05 34.51
C VAL A 24 -47.57 6.03 33.59
N LEU A 25 -47.58 7.32 33.91
CA LEU A 25 -46.86 8.33 33.13
C LEU A 25 -45.35 8.09 33.14
N LEU A 26 -44.78 7.78 34.30
CA LEU A 26 -43.36 7.42 34.41
C LEU A 26 -43.03 6.17 33.58
N GLY A 27 -43.87 5.15 33.60
CA GLY A 27 -43.69 3.95 32.78
C GLY A 27 -43.63 4.25 31.28
N ILE A 28 -44.57 5.06 30.78
CA ILE A 28 -44.61 5.45 29.36
C ILE A 28 -43.37 6.28 28.99
N LEU A 29 -43.01 7.27 29.82
CA LEU A 29 -41.84 8.11 29.60
C LEU A 29 -40.54 7.30 29.64
N SER A 30 -40.40 6.39 30.60
CA SER A 30 -39.22 5.53 30.72
C SER A 30 -39.02 4.70 29.45
N VAL A 31 -40.08 4.08 28.90
CA VAL A 31 -39.97 3.32 27.64
C VAL A 31 -39.54 4.21 26.48
N GLY A 32 -40.11 5.41 26.35
CA GLY A 32 -39.76 6.37 25.29
C GLY A 32 -38.32 6.87 25.39
N VAL A 33 -37.84 7.15 26.61
CA VAL A 33 -36.44 7.58 26.83
C VAL A 33 -35.48 6.42 26.56
N SER A 34 -35.79 5.20 27.01
CA SER A 34 -34.95 4.02 26.76
C SER A 34 -34.79 3.71 25.27
N SER A 35 -35.88 3.77 24.49
CA SER A 35 -35.79 3.53 23.04
C SER A 35 -35.00 4.61 22.31
N PHE A 36 -35.18 5.88 22.70
CA PHE A 36 -34.41 6.99 22.14
C PHE A 36 -32.91 6.86 22.45
N LEU A 37 -32.55 6.49 23.68
CA LEU A 37 -31.15 6.27 24.07
C LEU A 37 -30.53 5.09 23.32
N GLN A 38 -31.27 3.99 23.15
CA GLN A 38 -30.81 2.83 22.37
C GLN A 38 -30.55 3.23 20.91
N PHE A 39 -31.50 3.91 20.27
CA PHE A 39 -31.37 4.37 18.89
C PHE A 39 -30.19 5.34 18.73
N GLY A 40 -30.05 6.31 19.63
CA GLY A 40 -28.92 7.24 19.62
C GLY A 40 -27.57 6.55 19.76
N SER A 41 -27.50 5.50 20.59
CA SER A 41 -26.27 4.71 20.79
C SER A 41 -25.92 3.86 19.57
N GLN A 42 -26.90 3.26 18.92
CA GLN A 42 -26.73 2.51 17.67
C GLN A 42 -26.26 3.44 16.54
N LEU A 43 -26.93 4.57 16.33
CA LEU A 43 -26.56 5.54 15.31
C LEU A 43 -25.12 6.05 15.48
N TYR A 44 -24.70 6.30 16.72
CA TYR A 44 -23.33 6.69 17.03
C TYR A 44 -22.32 5.58 16.70
N ALA A 45 -22.64 4.33 17.04
CA ALA A 45 -21.78 3.18 16.76
C ALA A 45 -21.63 2.95 15.25
N ASP A 46 -22.73 3.02 14.49
CA ASP A 46 -22.75 2.84 13.04
C ASP A 46 -21.93 3.94 12.34
N ALA A 47 -22.14 5.20 12.73
CA ALA A 47 -21.37 6.33 12.21
C ALA A 47 -19.86 6.16 12.48
N THR A 48 -19.50 5.73 13.70
CA THR A 48 -18.10 5.48 14.07
C THR A 48 -17.49 4.33 13.27
N ALA A 49 -18.24 3.25 13.05
CA ALA A 49 -17.78 2.10 12.27
C ALA A 49 -17.52 2.48 10.81
N ARG A 50 -18.44 3.26 10.21
CA ARG A 50 -18.32 3.78 8.85
C ARG A 50 -17.11 4.70 8.69
N ASP A 51 -16.92 5.63 9.63
CA ASP A 51 -15.77 6.54 9.61
C ASP A 51 -14.44 5.79 9.70
N GLN A 52 -14.36 4.74 10.53
CA GLN A 52 -13.17 3.90 10.63
C GLN A 52 -12.88 3.16 9.31
N ILE A 53 -13.89 2.52 8.69
CA ILE A 53 -13.70 1.83 7.40
C ILE A 53 -13.25 2.81 6.32
N LEU A 54 -13.94 3.96 6.20
CA LEU A 54 -13.62 4.96 5.19
C LEU A 54 -12.20 5.52 5.35
N SER A 55 -11.76 5.76 6.59
CA SER A 55 -10.42 6.23 6.88
C SER A 55 -9.36 5.20 6.47
N SER A 56 -9.52 3.95 6.91
CA SER A 56 -8.60 2.86 6.58
C SER A 56 -8.55 2.58 5.07
N ALA A 57 -9.71 2.57 4.41
CA ALA A 57 -9.78 2.35 2.97
C ALA A 57 -9.07 3.46 2.18
N ARG A 58 -9.32 4.74 2.52
CA ARG A 58 -8.64 5.88 1.89
C ARG A 58 -7.13 5.81 2.09
N PHE A 59 -6.67 5.55 3.31
CA PHE A 59 -5.25 5.42 3.58
C PHE A 59 -4.61 4.29 2.75
N ALA A 60 -5.20 3.11 2.76
CA ALA A 60 -4.71 1.95 2.03
C ALA A 60 -4.62 2.22 0.53
N ILE A 61 -5.70 2.76 -0.07
CA ILE A 61 -5.79 3.07 -1.50
C ILE A 61 -4.77 4.13 -1.89
N GLU A 62 -4.67 5.23 -1.15
CA GLU A 62 -3.70 6.30 -1.44
C GLU A 62 -2.26 5.82 -1.32
N ARG A 63 -1.96 5.03 -0.28
CA ARG A 63 -0.62 4.46 -0.08
C ARG A 63 -0.26 3.51 -1.21
N LEU A 64 -1.15 2.58 -1.53
CA LEU A 64 -0.95 1.59 -2.57
C LEU A 64 -0.82 2.27 -3.95
N ASN A 65 -1.71 3.21 -4.28
CA ASN A 65 -1.64 4.01 -5.50
C ASN A 65 -0.28 4.69 -5.67
N ARG A 66 0.22 5.32 -4.60
CA ARG A 66 1.50 6.01 -4.62
C ARG A 66 2.67 5.05 -4.86
N GLU A 67 2.64 3.88 -4.24
CA GLU A 67 3.71 2.88 -4.41
C GLU A 67 3.68 2.24 -5.80
N LEU A 68 2.50 1.87 -6.31
CA LEU A 68 2.38 1.30 -7.66
C LEU A 68 2.77 2.28 -8.76
N ARG A 69 2.41 3.56 -8.64
CA ARG A 69 2.83 4.58 -9.63
C ARG A 69 4.34 4.80 -9.65
N ALA A 70 5.03 4.51 -8.54
CA ALA A 70 6.48 4.56 -8.42
C ALA A 70 7.13 3.18 -8.64
N SER A 71 6.38 2.19 -9.15
CA SER A 71 6.91 0.87 -9.46
C SER A 71 7.59 0.83 -10.83
N LEU A 72 8.52 -0.09 -10.96
CA LEU A 72 9.24 -0.39 -12.18
C LEU A 72 8.24 -0.88 -13.23
N PRO A 73 8.33 -0.39 -14.48
CA PRO A 73 7.52 -0.90 -15.57
C PRO A 73 7.61 -2.42 -15.65
N ASN A 74 6.46 -3.05 -15.92
CA ASN A 74 6.32 -4.51 -16.07
C ASN A 74 6.67 -5.34 -14.82
N SER A 75 6.91 -4.74 -13.65
CA SER A 75 7.19 -5.50 -12.42
C SER A 75 5.94 -6.02 -11.71
N ALA A 76 4.79 -5.37 -11.87
CA ALA A 76 3.57 -5.76 -11.16
C ALA A 76 3.09 -7.16 -11.61
N ARG A 77 2.93 -8.07 -10.64
CA ARG A 77 2.41 -9.44 -10.86
C ARG A 77 1.60 -9.92 -9.67
N ILE A 78 0.76 -10.92 -9.91
CA ILE A 78 0.13 -11.69 -8.84
C ILE A 78 0.94 -12.96 -8.59
N THR A 79 1.44 -13.13 -7.36
CA THR A 79 2.08 -14.36 -6.90
C THR A 79 1.51 -14.75 -5.54
N ASN A 80 1.20 -16.03 -5.36
CA ASN A 80 0.60 -16.56 -4.12
C ASN A 80 -0.61 -15.74 -3.63
N THR A 81 -1.49 -15.32 -4.56
CA THR A 81 -2.67 -14.44 -4.32
C THR A 81 -2.36 -13.04 -3.79
N CYS A 82 -1.09 -12.66 -3.73
CA CYS A 82 -0.62 -11.34 -3.35
C CYS A 82 -0.20 -10.55 -4.58
N LEU A 83 -0.40 -9.24 -4.53
CA LEU A 83 0.13 -8.30 -5.50
C LEU A 83 1.57 -7.98 -5.14
N GLU A 84 2.50 -8.24 -6.04
CA GLU A 84 3.91 -7.91 -5.91
C GLU A 84 4.35 -6.94 -7.00
N PHE A 85 5.20 -5.98 -6.65
CA PHE A 85 5.82 -5.08 -7.61
C PHE A 85 7.17 -4.57 -7.09
N MET A 86 8.01 -4.07 -7.99
CA MET A 86 9.35 -3.59 -7.65
C MET A 86 9.38 -2.05 -7.65
N PRO A 87 9.65 -1.37 -6.53
CA PRO A 87 9.78 0.09 -6.51
C PRO A 87 11.03 0.59 -7.25
N ILE A 88 10.92 1.74 -7.92
CA ILE A 88 12.08 2.45 -8.48
C ILE A 88 12.66 3.35 -7.39
N LYS A 89 13.95 3.18 -7.07
CA LYS A 89 14.68 4.11 -6.17
C LYS A 89 15.21 5.31 -6.93
N ALA A 90 15.71 5.08 -8.13
CA ALA A 90 16.11 6.10 -9.08
C ALA A 90 16.18 5.54 -10.51
N SER A 91 16.40 6.43 -11.47
CA SER A 91 16.69 6.07 -12.86
C SER A 91 17.81 6.95 -13.38
N ALA A 92 18.63 6.45 -14.29
CA ALA A 92 19.66 7.20 -14.98
C ALA A 92 19.63 6.94 -16.49
N VAL A 93 20.38 7.73 -17.24
CA VAL A 93 20.68 7.47 -18.65
C VAL A 93 22.10 6.93 -18.72
N TYR A 94 22.28 5.75 -19.29
CA TYR A 94 23.60 5.18 -19.51
C TYR A 94 24.20 5.67 -20.82
N VAL A 95 25.53 5.75 -20.83
CA VAL A 95 26.34 5.98 -22.03
C VAL A 95 26.76 4.64 -22.62
N ASP A 96 27.15 3.71 -21.75
CA ASP A 96 27.65 2.39 -22.14
C ASP A 96 27.31 1.33 -21.08
N ILE A 97 26.91 0.15 -21.54
CA ILE A 97 26.63 -1.05 -20.74
C ILE A 97 27.10 -2.29 -21.52
N PRO A 98 27.55 -3.36 -20.83
CA PRO A 98 27.99 -4.57 -21.51
C PRO A 98 26.80 -5.37 -22.03
N VAL A 99 26.56 -5.33 -23.35
CA VAL A 99 25.55 -6.13 -24.06
C VAL A 99 26.23 -6.87 -25.21
N SER A 100 25.79 -8.09 -25.52
CA SER A 100 26.33 -8.84 -26.67
C SER A 100 26.22 -8.01 -27.97
N PRO A 101 27.29 -7.85 -28.77
CA PRO A 101 28.47 -8.72 -28.88
C PRO A 101 29.69 -8.33 -28.03
N ASP A 102 29.57 -7.39 -27.09
CA ASP A 102 30.69 -6.98 -26.25
C ASP A 102 31.15 -8.10 -25.30
N SER A 103 32.36 -7.95 -24.76
CA SER A 103 32.85 -8.82 -23.68
C SER A 103 32.16 -8.48 -22.37
N ALA A 104 31.98 -9.47 -21.50
CA ALA A 104 31.45 -9.23 -20.16
C ALA A 104 32.31 -8.20 -19.40
N SER A 105 31.65 -7.23 -18.78
CA SER A 105 32.25 -6.15 -18.00
C SER A 105 31.48 -5.97 -16.70
N ASP A 106 32.15 -5.49 -15.67
CA ASP A 106 31.55 -5.04 -14.42
C ASP A 106 31.30 -3.52 -14.41
N GLU A 107 31.73 -2.78 -15.44
CA GLU A 107 31.57 -1.33 -15.50
C GLU A 107 30.32 -0.91 -16.31
N ILE A 108 29.59 0.06 -15.77
CA ILE A 108 28.52 0.79 -16.46
C ILE A 108 28.83 2.28 -16.38
N THR A 109 28.70 2.97 -17.50
CA THR A 109 28.92 4.41 -17.55
C THR A 109 27.58 5.12 -17.65
N ILE A 110 27.31 6.07 -16.75
CA ILE A 110 26.06 6.86 -16.73
C ILE A 110 26.31 8.37 -16.87
N VAL A 111 25.31 9.06 -17.40
CA VAL A 111 25.33 10.52 -17.54
C VAL A 111 25.30 11.16 -16.14
N PRO A 112 26.24 12.04 -15.78
CA PRO A 112 26.36 12.60 -14.44
C PRO A 112 25.11 13.30 -13.89
N ALA A 113 24.38 14.01 -14.74
CA ALA A 113 23.16 14.73 -14.35
C ALA A 113 21.94 13.82 -14.14
N SER A 114 22.06 12.53 -14.49
CA SER A 114 20.92 11.62 -14.55
C SER A 114 20.70 10.80 -13.27
N THR A 115 21.59 10.86 -12.27
CA THR A 115 21.39 10.18 -10.98
C THR A 115 21.30 11.16 -9.81
N THR A 116 20.35 10.93 -8.91
CA THR A 116 20.16 11.68 -7.66
C THR A 116 20.55 10.89 -6.41
N VAL A 117 20.98 9.63 -6.58
CA VAL A 117 21.31 8.71 -5.48
C VAL A 117 22.76 8.93 -5.06
N SER A 118 23.02 8.96 -3.76
CA SER A 118 24.39 9.07 -3.25
C SER A 118 25.20 7.80 -3.55
N SER A 119 26.52 7.92 -3.67
CA SER A 119 27.39 6.74 -3.88
C SER A 119 27.41 5.79 -2.68
N ALA A 120 26.98 6.23 -1.49
CA ALA A 120 26.88 5.39 -0.31
C ALA A 120 25.58 4.56 -0.28
N ASP A 121 24.48 5.09 -0.83
CA ASP A 121 23.19 4.38 -0.82
C ASP A 121 23.10 3.37 -1.98
N ILE A 122 23.68 3.70 -3.13
CA ILE A 122 23.55 2.94 -4.38
C ILE A 122 24.08 1.51 -4.30
N ILE A 123 25.01 1.22 -3.39
CA ILE A 123 25.59 -0.12 -3.18
C ILE A 123 24.57 -1.14 -2.64
N ASN A 124 23.44 -0.68 -2.11
CA ASN A 124 22.37 -1.56 -1.65
C ASN A 124 21.37 -1.88 -2.77
N PHE A 125 21.57 -1.32 -3.97
CA PHE A 125 20.63 -1.42 -5.07
C PHE A 125 21.14 -2.35 -6.16
N ASN A 126 20.21 -2.95 -6.89
CA ASN A 126 20.46 -3.59 -8.15
C ASN A 126 20.19 -2.60 -9.29
N VAL A 127 20.98 -2.73 -10.35
CA VAL A 127 20.74 -2.08 -11.62
C VAL A 127 19.86 -2.98 -12.48
N ILE A 128 18.82 -2.44 -13.14
CA ILE A 128 17.98 -3.20 -14.07
C ILE A 128 17.82 -2.43 -15.38
N VAL A 129 17.92 -3.16 -16.50
CA VAL A 129 17.86 -2.63 -17.86
C VAL A 129 16.76 -3.35 -18.64
N TYR A 130 15.90 -2.56 -19.29
CA TYR A 130 14.89 -3.00 -20.26
C TYR A 130 14.05 -4.24 -19.87
N PRO A 131 13.32 -4.21 -18.73
CA PRO A 131 12.39 -5.25 -18.36
C PRO A 131 11.11 -5.14 -19.21
N VAL A 132 10.82 -6.18 -20.00
CA VAL A 132 9.64 -6.22 -20.88
C VAL A 132 8.51 -7.08 -20.31
N VAL A 133 8.84 -8.01 -19.43
CA VAL A 133 7.88 -8.86 -18.69
C VAL A 133 8.26 -8.96 -17.22
N ALA A 134 7.30 -9.29 -16.35
CA ALA A 134 7.56 -9.40 -14.90
C ALA A 134 8.70 -10.37 -14.56
N ASN A 135 8.84 -11.47 -15.30
CA ASN A 135 9.93 -12.42 -15.10
C ASN A 135 11.32 -11.80 -15.28
N ASP A 136 11.49 -10.74 -16.08
CA ASP A 136 12.77 -10.05 -16.21
C ASP A 136 13.21 -9.36 -14.92
N VAL A 137 12.24 -8.99 -14.08
CA VAL A 137 12.47 -8.29 -12.81
C VAL A 137 12.84 -9.27 -11.69
N TYR A 138 12.35 -10.51 -11.76
CA TYR A 138 12.46 -11.48 -10.66
C TYR A 138 13.34 -12.70 -10.97
N LEU A 139 13.63 -12.99 -12.25
CA LEU A 139 14.47 -14.13 -12.65
C LEU A 139 15.89 -13.65 -13.02
N LYS A 140 16.86 -14.01 -12.19
CA LYS A 140 18.29 -13.75 -12.46
C LYS A 140 18.76 -14.38 -13.79
N SER A 141 18.14 -15.49 -14.21
CA SER A 141 18.47 -16.16 -15.48
C SER A 141 18.23 -15.29 -16.72
N ASN A 142 17.37 -14.29 -16.61
CA ASN A 142 17.04 -13.41 -17.74
C ASN A 142 18.10 -12.34 -17.98
N LYS A 143 19.10 -12.19 -17.09
CA LYS A 143 20.25 -11.28 -17.27
C LYS A 143 19.84 -9.82 -17.52
N LYS A 144 18.79 -9.39 -16.84
CA LYS A 144 18.25 -8.02 -16.96
C LYS A 144 18.66 -7.13 -15.79
N PHE A 145 19.05 -7.71 -14.65
CA PHE A 145 19.49 -6.98 -13.46
C PHE A 145 20.68 -7.60 -12.75
N TYR A 146 21.47 -6.76 -12.07
CA TYR A 146 22.68 -7.13 -11.34
C TYR A 146 22.93 -6.23 -10.12
N PRO A 147 23.55 -6.74 -9.05
CA PRO A 147 23.91 -5.94 -7.88
C PRO A 147 25.08 -4.99 -8.16
N ILE A 148 25.05 -3.83 -7.50
CA ILE A 148 26.07 -2.78 -7.60
C ILE A 148 27.05 -2.92 -6.44
N ASP A 149 28.35 -2.95 -6.74
CA ASP A 149 29.42 -2.99 -5.73
C ASP A 149 29.82 -1.57 -5.30
N SER A 150 30.03 -0.67 -6.26
CA SER A 150 30.47 0.69 -5.97
C SER A 150 30.10 1.69 -7.06
N ALA A 151 30.21 2.97 -6.74
CA ALA A 151 29.96 4.06 -7.68
C ALA A 151 31.01 5.17 -7.54
N ALA A 152 31.64 5.53 -8.65
CA ALA A 152 32.57 6.63 -8.78
C ALA A 152 31.89 7.80 -9.50
N TYR A 153 31.44 8.79 -8.73
CA TYR A 153 30.82 9.99 -9.27
C TYR A 153 31.85 11.09 -9.45
N SER A 154 32.06 11.51 -10.70
CA SER A 154 32.94 12.64 -11.03
C SER A 154 32.47 13.94 -10.40
N SER A 155 33.42 14.74 -9.95
CA SER A 155 33.20 16.12 -9.50
C SER A 155 32.93 17.06 -10.67
N ASP A 156 33.50 16.80 -11.86
CA ASP A 156 33.22 17.52 -13.10
C ASP A 156 32.21 16.74 -13.95
N ARG A 157 30.93 17.10 -13.75
CA ARG A 157 29.78 16.48 -14.41
C ARG A 157 29.64 16.82 -15.89
N THR A 158 30.52 17.66 -16.44
CA THR A 158 30.45 18.13 -17.83
C THR A 158 31.38 17.39 -18.78
N ILE A 159 32.45 16.78 -18.24
CA ILE A 159 33.51 16.13 -19.02
C ILE A 159 33.56 14.63 -18.73
N ASP A 160 33.46 14.25 -17.45
CA ASP A 160 33.66 12.87 -17.04
C ASP A 160 32.33 12.21 -16.63
N PRO A 161 31.97 11.07 -17.23
CA PRO A 161 30.76 10.37 -16.84
C PRO A 161 30.89 9.76 -15.45
N HIS A 162 29.76 9.38 -14.86
CA HIS A 162 29.75 8.61 -13.63
C HIS A 162 29.94 7.13 -13.96
N VAL A 163 30.75 6.43 -13.19
CA VAL A 163 31.02 5.01 -13.38
C VAL A 163 30.39 4.23 -12.23
N LEU A 164 29.64 3.20 -12.57
CA LEU A 164 29.13 2.20 -11.64
C LEU A 164 29.91 0.92 -11.87
N THR A 165 30.32 0.28 -10.78
CA THR A 165 30.99 -1.02 -10.80
C THR A 165 30.05 -2.05 -10.16
N LEU A 166 29.80 -3.14 -10.88
CA LEU A 166 28.96 -4.25 -10.46
C LEU A 166 29.78 -5.27 -9.67
N GLU A 167 29.13 -6.13 -8.88
CA GLU A 167 29.84 -7.15 -8.09
C GLU A 167 30.60 -8.18 -8.94
N ASN A 168 30.20 -8.36 -10.20
CA ASN A 168 30.78 -9.34 -11.12
C ASN A 168 30.78 -8.79 -12.55
N SER A 169 31.66 -9.30 -13.41
CA SER A 169 31.59 -9.02 -14.84
C SER A 169 30.40 -9.75 -15.48
N VAL A 170 29.53 -9.00 -16.16
CA VAL A 170 28.25 -9.49 -16.67
C VAL A 170 28.00 -9.05 -18.11
N LEU A 171 26.97 -9.65 -18.72
CA LEU A 171 26.40 -9.24 -20.00
C LEU A 171 24.91 -9.12 -19.81
N PHE A 172 24.38 -7.91 -19.98
CA PHE A 172 22.95 -7.68 -20.06
C PHE A 172 22.39 -8.38 -21.30
N ALA A 173 21.15 -8.87 -21.19
CA ALA A 173 20.49 -9.56 -22.29
C ALA A 173 20.24 -8.65 -23.50
N GLU A 174 19.98 -7.36 -23.26
CA GLU A 174 19.63 -6.39 -24.30
C GLU A 174 19.82 -4.96 -23.81
N ASP A 175 20.11 -4.06 -24.75
CA ASP A 175 20.02 -2.62 -24.53
C ASP A 175 18.59 -2.15 -24.27
N SER A 176 18.46 -1.06 -23.53
CA SER A 176 17.20 -0.33 -23.47
C SER A 176 17.00 0.51 -24.72
N ALA A 177 15.75 0.63 -25.17
CA ALA A 177 15.40 1.44 -26.33
C ALA A 177 15.72 2.94 -26.18
N THR A 178 15.90 3.43 -24.95
CA THR A 178 16.10 4.86 -24.64
C THR A 178 17.37 5.13 -23.82
N ASN A 179 18.31 4.17 -23.77
CA ASN A 179 19.51 4.20 -22.92
C ASN A 179 19.20 4.47 -21.44
N ARG A 180 18.08 3.97 -20.95
CA ARG A 180 17.64 4.10 -19.56
C ARG A 180 18.01 2.90 -18.73
N VAL A 181 18.34 3.19 -17.48
CA VAL A 181 18.63 2.21 -16.46
C VAL A 181 17.92 2.59 -15.17
N TYR A 182 17.41 1.60 -14.45
CA TYR A 182 16.73 1.81 -13.17
C TYR A 182 17.52 1.20 -12.02
N PHE A 183 17.44 1.85 -10.87
CA PHE A 183 17.97 1.36 -9.60
C PHE A 183 16.80 0.84 -8.77
N ILE A 184 16.90 -0.43 -8.40
CA ILE A 184 15.88 -1.19 -7.66
C ILE A 184 16.50 -1.81 -6.42
N ASP A 185 15.66 -2.24 -5.49
CA ASP A 185 16.04 -2.74 -4.17
C ASP A 185 15.18 -3.97 -3.88
N ASP A 186 14.66 -4.10 -2.67
CA ASP A 186 13.60 -5.04 -2.31
C ASP A 186 12.26 -4.75 -3.01
N SER A 187 11.54 -5.82 -3.34
CA SER A 187 10.16 -5.70 -3.83
C SER A 187 9.18 -5.50 -2.69
N VAL A 188 8.00 -4.99 -3.04
CA VAL A 188 6.89 -4.78 -2.10
C VAL A 188 5.77 -5.73 -2.45
N MET A 189 5.15 -6.30 -1.42
CA MET A 189 4.06 -7.25 -1.56
C MET A 189 2.86 -6.82 -0.72
N TYR A 190 1.68 -6.84 -1.35
CA TYR A 190 0.38 -6.64 -0.70
C TYR A 190 -0.40 -7.95 -0.72
N CYS A 191 -0.73 -8.46 0.45
CA CYS A 191 -1.51 -9.68 0.63
C CYS A 191 -2.83 -9.36 1.33
N ILE A 192 -3.87 -10.10 0.98
CA ILE A 192 -5.12 -10.13 1.75
C ILE A 192 -5.03 -11.38 2.62
N GLU A 193 -4.95 -11.18 3.94
CA GLU A 193 -4.76 -12.26 4.90
C GLU A 193 -5.85 -12.21 5.97
N GLY A 194 -6.40 -13.37 6.28
CA GLY A 194 -7.39 -13.53 7.33
C GLY A 194 -8.19 -14.81 7.14
N SER A 195 -9.40 -14.82 7.66
CA SER A 195 -10.31 -15.95 7.50
C SER A 195 -11.74 -15.45 7.40
N GLY A 196 -12.45 -15.81 6.33
CA GLY A 196 -13.82 -15.39 6.08
C GLY A 196 -13.91 -13.89 5.84
N ASP A 197 -15.05 -13.28 6.21
CA ASP A 197 -15.31 -11.85 6.01
C ASP A 197 -14.58 -10.91 6.99
N ASN A 198 -13.39 -11.28 7.46
CA ASN A 198 -12.58 -10.48 8.36
C ASN A 198 -11.09 -10.56 7.99
N ASN A 199 -10.81 -10.23 6.74
CA ASN A 199 -9.47 -10.17 6.19
C ASN A 199 -8.84 -8.78 6.41
N ASN A 200 -7.52 -8.77 6.41
CA ASN A 200 -6.70 -7.58 6.50
C ASN A 200 -5.87 -7.43 5.24
N LEU A 201 -5.72 -6.20 4.77
CA LEU A 201 -4.77 -5.87 3.73
C LEU A 201 -3.42 -5.60 4.39
N ILE A 202 -2.42 -6.37 4.01
CA ILE A 202 -1.11 -6.36 4.67
C ILE A 202 -0.04 -6.10 3.64
N ARG A 203 0.87 -5.18 3.98
CA ARG A 203 2.06 -4.86 3.22
C ARG A 203 3.28 -5.53 3.83
N TYR A 204 4.13 -6.10 2.99
CA TYR A 204 5.42 -6.65 3.33
C TYR A 204 6.51 -6.07 2.43
N ASP A 205 7.73 -6.02 2.94
CA ASP A 205 8.92 -5.91 2.10
C ASP A 205 9.47 -7.33 1.87
N VAL A 206 9.88 -7.62 0.64
CA VAL A 206 10.39 -8.92 0.21
C VAL A 206 11.89 -8.80 0.00
N THR A 207 12.66 -9.52 0.82
CA THR A 207 14.12 -9.39 0.89
C THR A 207 14.88 -10.08 -0.25
N GLY A 208 14.17 -10.76 -1.15
CA GLY A 208 14.77 -11.39 -2.31
C GLY A 208 13.87 -12.43 -2.96
N HIS A 209 14.42 -13.10 -3.96
CA HIS A 209 13.70 -14.06 -4.78
C HIS A 209 14.52 -15.33 -5.01
N SER A 210 13.82 -16.46 -5.11
CA SER A 210 14.42 -17.73 -5.51
C SER A 210 14.84 -17.71 -6.97
N ASN A 211 15.54 -18.76 -7.44
CA ASN A 211 15.88 -18.90 -8.85
C ASN A 211 14.65 -19.04 -9.77
N ALA A 212 13.50 -19.46 -9.22
CA ALA A 212 12.23 -19.50 -9.93
C ALA A 212 11.47 -18.18 -9.84
N GLY A 213 12.05 -17.15 -9.21
CA GLY A 213 11.45 -15.84 -9.05
C GLY A 213 10.41 -15.79 -7.92
N GLU A 214 10.22 -16.85 -7.14
CA GLU A 214 9.30 -16.81 -5.98
C GLU A 214 9.86 -15.91 -4.87
N PRO A 215 9.01 -15.11 -4.20
CA PRO A 215 9.41 -14.22 -3.12
C PRO A 215 10.00 -15.01 -1.93
N LEU A 216 11.09 -14.49 -1.35
CA LEU A 216 11.78 -15.05 -0.21
C LEU A 216 11.95 -13.99 0.88
N GLY A 217 11.62 -14.36 2.12
CA GLY A 217 11.76 -13.50 3.28
C GLY A 217 10.79 -12.32 3.25
N LEU A 218 9.69 -12.46 3.98
CA LEU A 218 8.69 -11.40 4.16
C LEU A 218 8.98 -10.71 5.49
N ILE A 219 9.32 -9.43 5.44
CA ILE A 219 9.61 -8.61 6.61
C ILE A 219 8.71 -7.36 6.66
N ASN A 220 8.84 -6.58 7.73
CA ASN A 220 8.15 -5.30 7.90
C ASN A 220 6.64 -5.38 7.70
N ARG A 221 6.03 -6.46 8.24
CA ARG A 221 4.58 -6.69 8.21
C ARG A 221 3.82 -5.48 8.74
N ALA A 222 3.00 -4.86 7.89
CA ALA A 222 2.21 -3.70 8.27
C ALA A 222 0.76 -3.82 7.79
N ILE A 223 -0.20 -3.67 8.70
CA ILE A 223 -1.63 -3.66 8.38
C ILE A 223 -1.97 -2.33 7.73
N MET A 224 -2.49 -2.38 6.52
CA MET A 224 -2.89 -1.22 5.73
C MET A 224 -4.39 -0.95 5.83
N ALA A 225 -5.18 -2.01 5.94
CA ALA A 225 -6.63 -1.95 6.09
C ALA A 225 -7.15 -3.23 6.77
N GLU A 226 -8.32 -3.12 7.39
CA GLU A 226 -9.00 -4.20 8.13
C GLU A 226 -10.45 -4.34 7.65
N PHE A 227 -11.10 -5.45 8.01
CA PHE A 227 -12.50 -5.74 7.70
C PHE A 227 -12.79 -5.95 6.21
N LEU A 228 -11.84 -6.52 5.47
CA LEU A 228 -12.06 -6.93 4.09
C LEU A 228 -12.81 -8.26 4.03
N THR A 229 -13.65 -8.41 3.02
CA THR A 229 -14.34 -9.66 2.69
C THR A 229 -13.49 -10.53 1.77
N ASP A 230 -13.89 -11.80 1.62
CA ASP A 230 -13.21 -12.76 0.74
C ASP A 230 -13.33 -12.43 -0.76
N ASP A 231 -14.24 -11.54 -1.15
CA ASP A 231 -14.38 -11.06 -2.54
C ASP A 231 -13.36 -9.96 -2.91
N SER A 232 -12.53 -9.55 -1.96
CA SER A 232 -11.42 -8.64 -2.23
C SER A 232 -10.32 -9.36 -3.01
N ALA A 233 -9.87 -8.77 -4.11
CA ALA A 233 -8.94 -9.42 -5.02
C ALA A 233 -8.03 -8.42 -5.75
N PHE A 234 -6.88 -8.93 -6.16
CA PHE A 234 -5.97 -8.25 -7.06
C PHE A 234 -5.96 -8.93 -8.42
N SER A 235 -5.84 -8.14 -9.48
CA SER A 235 -5.60 -8.64 -10.83
C SER A 235 -4.63 -7.71 -11.54
N THR A 236 -3.81 -8.30 -12.41
CA THR A 236 -2.82 -7.56 -13.18
C THR A 236 -2.95 -7.97 -14.63
N ASP A 237 -3.13 -6.99 -15.49
CA ASP A 237 -2.92 -7.16 -16.92
C ASP A 237 -1.58 -6.54 -17.30
N GLY A 238 -0.65 -7.40 -17.74
CA GLY A 238 0.68 -6.98 -18.16
C GLY A 238 0.65 -5.93 -19.29
N ALA A 239 1.72 -5.14 -19.39
CA ALA A 239 1.86 -4.20 -20.49
C ALA A 239 2.18 -4.95 -21.79
N ASN A 240 1.89 -4.31 -22.91
CA ASN A 240 2.44 -4.68 -24.20
C ASN A 240 2.95 -3.41 -24.91
N LEU A 241 3.51 -3.54 -26.11
CA LEU A 241 4.07 -2.40 -26.86
C LEU A 241 3.05 -1.29 -27.17
N GLN A 242 1.75 -1.55 -27.00
CA GLN A 242 0.66 -0.62 -27.32
C GLN A 242 -0.16 -0.17 -26.09
N ARG A 243 0.01 -0.81 -24.93
CA ARG A 243 -0.79 -0.54 -23.71
C ARG A 243 0.07 -0.61 -22.46
N ASN A 244 -0.10 0.37 -21.58
CA ASN A 244 0.43 0.35 -20.22
C ASN A 244 -0.08 -0.87 -19.43
N ALA A 245 0.70 -1.33 -18.46
CA ALA A 245 0.22 -2.31 -17.50
C ALA A 245 -0.90 -1.70 -16.66
N ILE A 246 -1.93 -2.50 -16.39
CA ILE A 246 -3.06 -2.11 -15.54
C ILE A 246 -3.08 -3.06 -14.35
N VAL A 247 -3.06 -2.48 -13.16
CA VAL A 247 -3.31 -3.22 -11.91
C VAL A 247 -4.71 -2.85 -11.45
N SER A 248 -5.60 -3.84 -11.40
CA SER A 248 -6.97 -3.67 -10.96
C SER A 248 -7.14 -4.28 -9.57
N ILE A 249 -7.67 -3.47 -8.67
CA ILE A 249 -7.74 -3.76 -7.24
C ILE A 249 -9.18 -3.57 -6.80
N ARG A 250 -9.76 -4.65 -6.28
CA ARG A 250 -11.06 -4.64 -5.62
C ARG A 250 -10.87 -4.85 -4.13
N LEU A 251 -11.25 -3.87 -3.33
CA LEU A 251 -11.29 -3.97 -1.87
C LEU A 251 -12.74 -3.82 -1.42
N HIS A 252 -13.30 -4.89 -0.87
CA HIS A 252 -14.66 -4.94 -0.36
C HIS A 252 -14.60 -5.00 1.17
N PHE A 253 -15.09 -3.95 1.83
CA PHE A 253 -15.11 -3.80 3.28
C PHE A 253 -16.51 -4.09 3.83
N MET A 254 -16.59 -4.82 4.94
CA MET A 254 -17.85 -5.08 5.65
C MET A 254 -17.67 -5.01 7.17
N ARG A 255 -18.49 -4.19 7.85
CA ARG A 255 -18.54 -4.16 9.33
C ARG A 255 -19.88 -3.65 9.84
N LEU A 256 -20.46 -4.34 10.83
CA LEU A 256 -21.68 -3.89 11.55
C LEU A 256 -22.79 -3.41 10.59
N PHE A 257 -23.03 -4.15 9.49
CA PHE A 257 -24.02 -3.87 8.44
C PHE A 257 -23.69 -2.75 7.44
N GLU A 258 -22.53 -2.11 7.55
CA GLU A 258 -22.01 -1.22 6.52
C GLU A 258 -21.13 -2.00 5.54
N GLU A 259 -21.39 -1.79 4.24
CA GLU A 259 -20.67 -2.40 3.13
C GLU A 259 -20.12 -1.31 2.22
N ILE A 260 -18.83 -1.38 1.89
CA ILE A 260 -18.18 -0.42 1.01
C ILE A 260 -17.24 -1.16 0.06
N VAL A 261 -17.47 -1.00 -1.24
CA VAL A 261 -16.62 -1.58 -2.29
C VAL A 261 -15.81 -0.48 -2.97
N PHE A 262 -14.52 -0.73 -3.12
CA PHE A 262 -13.60 0.11 -3.89
C PHE A 262 -13.01 -0.69 -5.03
N ASP A 263 -13.31 -0.25 -6.26
CA ASP A 263 -12.66 -0.73 -7.48
C ASP A 263 -11.71 0.36 -7.97
N ASN A 264 -10.43 0.03 -8.10
CA ASN A 264 -9.40 0.96 -8.52
C ASN A 264 -8.52 0.34 -9.61
N GLU A 265 -8.37 1.06 -10.72
CA GLU A 265 -7.50 0.68 -11.82
C GLU A 265 -6.33 1.65 -11.91
N ILE A 266 -5.13 1.11 -11.80
CA ILE A 266 -3.91 1.88 -11.73
C ILE A 266 -3.09 1.57 -12.97
N GLN A 267 -2.90 2.59 -13.80
CA GLN A 267 -1.99 2.51 -14.92
C GLN A 267 -0.56 2.67 -14.42
N VAL A 268 0.27 1.67 -14.68
CA VAL A 268 1.71 1.73 -14.46
C VAL A 268 2.35 2.13 -15.80
N PRO A 269 3.02 3.30 -15.89
CA PRO A 269 3.59 3.78 -17.14
C PRO A 269 4.56 2.75 -17.73
N ASN A 270 4.36 2.37 -18.99
CA ASN A 270 5.26 1.50 -19.73
C ASN A 270 6.28 2.33 -20.52
N VAL A 271 7.12 3.09 -19.82
CA VAL A 271 8.26 3.77 -20.43
C VAL A 271 9.53 3.12 -19.90
N PRO A 272 9.95 1.96 -20.44
CA PRO A 272 11.20 1.31 -20.10
C PRO A 272 12.43 2.07 -20.64
#